data_AF-A0A8H2J9Z1-F1
#
_entry.id   AF-A0A8H2J9Z1-F1
#
_cell.length_a   1.000
_cell.length_b   1.000
_cell.length_c   1.000
_cell.angle_alpha   90.00
_cell.angle_beta   90.00
_cell.angle_gamma   90.00
#
_symmetry.space_group_name_H-M   'P 1'
#
loop_
_entity.id
_entity.type
_entity.pdbx_description
1 polymer ?
#
loop_
_entity_poly.entity_id
_entity_poly.type
_entity_poly.pdbx_seq_one_letter_code
_entity_poly.pdbx_strand_id
1 'polypeptide(L)'
;MNGSGRDRGVDTDAQWAREVQRRLDALDRPQSIRIGEWVIAARDGELVATAPGRDAVTLTLPSSAAASSDGTGRVMRVVSIVGSPSSGTWGLLYRGVPTINTLDRANATATQILNALLALDPRYTALDFNVAGPNGGPWTVTTPPGSLDGDGTLLGGGTNPAVSIQYL
;
A
#
# COMPACT_ATOMS: atom_id res chain seq x y z
N MET A 1 63.40 9.79 42.76
CA MET A 1 62.92 9.74 41.37
C MET A 1 62.76 8.29 40.98
N ASN A 2 61.55 7.81 40.75
CA ASN A 2 61.33 6.52 40.10
C ASN A 2 59.98 6.58 39.36
N GLY A 3 60.06 6.70 38.03
CA GLY A 3 58.92 6.64 37.13
C GLY A 3 58.60 5.19 36.80
N SER A 4 57.34 4.80 36.97
CA SER A 4 56.80 3.53 36.46
C SER A 4 55.66 3.86 35.50
N GLY A 5 56.03 4.15 34.25
CA GLY A 5 55.11 4.12 33.12
C GLY A 5 55.14 2.72 32.53
N ARG A 6 54.05 1.97 32.68
CA ARG A 6 53.77 0.79 31.85
C ARG A 6 52.29 0.74 31.48
N ASP A 7 52.11 0.55 30.17
CA ASP A 7 51.02 -0.16 29.50
C ASP A 7 49.65 0.54 29.36
N ARG A 8 49.56 1.49 28.41
CA ARG A 8 48.30 1.91 27.75
C ARG A 8 48.48 2.10 26.24
N GLY A 9 48.84 1.07 25.49
CA GLY A 9 49.31 1.28 24.10
C GLY A 9 48.83 0.37 22.98
N VAL A 10 48.24 -0.82 23.23
CA VAL A 10 48.05 -1.79 22.12
C VAL A 10 46.62 -2.36 22.02
N ASP A 11 45.79 -2.23 23.06
CA ASP A 11 44.39 -2.65 23.03
C ASP A 11 43.42 -1.57 22.51
N THR A 12 43.90 -0.38 22.15
CA THR A 12 43.06 0.82 21.98
C THR A 12 42.43 0.96 20.59
N ASP A 13 43.18 0.70 19.50
CA ASP A 13 42.72 1.04 18.15
C ASP A 13 41.79 -0.01 17.53
N ALA A 14 42.10 -1.29 17.71
CA ALA A 14 41.25 -2.36 17.18
C ALA A 14 39.91 -2.45 17.94
N GLN A 15 39.91 -2.15 19.24
CA GLN A 15 38.68 -2.07 20.02
C GLN A 15 37.90 -0.80 19.68
N TRP A 16 38.58 0.32 19.48
CA TRP A 16 37.97 1.55 19.03
C TRP A 16 37.32 1.39 17.65
N ALA A 17 37.99 0.74 16.70
CA ALA A 17 37.42 0.45 15.38
C ALA A 17 36.16 -0.42 15.46
N ARG A 18 36.15 -1.46 16.32
CA ARG A 18 34.96 -2.28 16.57
C ARG A 18 33.83 -1.49 17.21
N GLU A 19 34.13 -0.60 18.15
CA GLU A 19 33.15 0.27 18.80
C GLU A 19 32.56 1.30 17.83
N VAL A 20 33.39 1.93 17.00
CA VAL A 20 32.97 2.85 15.95
C VAL A 20 32.11 2.13 14.93
N GLN A 21 32.50 0.93 14.49
CA GLN A 21 31.70 0.13 13.56
C GLN A 21 30.33 -0.23 14.16
N ARG A 22 30.28 -0.63 15.43
CA ARG A 22 29.00 -0.88 16.14
C ARG A 22 28.12 0.37 16.20
N ARG A 23 28.71 1.55 16.43
CA ARG A 23 27.98 2.82 16.46
C ARG A 23 27.47 3.22 15.08
N LEU A 24 28.27 2.99 14.03
CA LEU A 24 27.86 3.26 12.65
C LEU A 24 26.76 2.30 12.20
N ASP A 25 26.88 1.01 12.47
CA ASP A 25 25.83 0.03 12.16
C ASP A 25 24.50 0.34 12.87
N ALA A 26 24.57 0.84 14.12
CA ALA A 26 23.38 1.27 14.86
C ALA A 26 22.75 2.56 14.29
N LEU A 27 23.55 3.44 13.69
CA LEU A 27 23.08 4.67 13.04
C LEU A 27 22.54 4.40 11.62
N ASP A 28 23.13 3.45 10.89
CA ASP A 28 22.74 3.06 9.54
C ASP A 28 21.43 2.24 9.52
N ARG A 29 21.10 1.60 10.64
CA ARG A 29 19.80 0.96 10.89
C ARG A 29 19.08 1.63 12.04
N PRO A 30 18.60 2.88 11.89
CA PRO A 30 17.91 3.57 12.97
C PRO A 30 16.61 2.83 13.27
N GLN A 31 16.63 1.99 14.32
CA GLN A 31 15.47 1.21 14.75
C GLN A 31 14.41 2.07 15.44
N SER A 32 14.70 3.36 15.65
CA SER A 32 13.77 4.31 16.20
C SER A 32 13.94 5.70 15.61
N ILE A 33 12.82 6.39 15.38
CA ILE A 33 12.77 7.80 15.00
C ILE A 33 12.07 8.61 16.10
N ARG A 34 12.55 9.83 16.35
CA ARG A 34 11.93 10.78 17.30
C ARG A 34 11.18 11.86 16.54
N ILE A 35 9.92 12.07 16.91
CA ILE A 35 9.08 13.14 16.38
C ILE A 35 8.46 13.87 17.57
N GLY A 36 9.00 15.04 17.91
CA GLY A 36 8.65 15.76 19.13
C GLY A 36 8.91 14.88 20.36
N GLU A 37 7.86 14.64 21.14
CA GLU A 37 7.91 13.82 22.37
C GLU A 37 7.78 12.31 22.10
N TRP A 38 7.46 11.92 20.87
CA TRP A 38 7.20 10.53 20.50
C TRP A 38 8.46 9.85 19.96
N VAL A 39 8.70 8.63 20.44
CA VAL A 39 9.68 7.69 19.92
C VAL A 39 8.92 6.60 19.19
N ILE A 40 9.10 6.48 17.88
CA ILE A 40 8.57 5.37 17.08
C ILE A 40 9.70 4.37 16.91
N ALA A 41 9.48 3.10 17.25
CA ALA A 41 10.47 2.05 17.10
C ALA A 41 9.88 0.79 16.46
N ALA A 42 10.70 0.04 15.73
CA ALA A 42 10.36 -1.30 15.28
C ALA A 42 10.81 -2.34 16.32
N ARG A 43 9.87 -3.10 16.89
CA ARG A 43 10.15 -4.22 17.80
C ARG A 43 9.48 -5.47 17.24
N ASP A 44 10.26 -6.52 17.00
CA ASP A 44 9.75 -7.80 16.47
C ASP A 44 8.90 -7.70 15.19
N GLY A 45 9.17 -6.68 14.36
CA GLY A 45 8.44 -6.39 13.11
C GLY A 45 7.21 -5.49 13.28
N GLU A 46 6.87 -5.09 14.50
CA GLU A 46 5.77 -4.20 14.84
C GLU A 46 6.26 -2.78 15.13
N LEU A 47 5.52 -1.77 14.65
CA LEU A 47 5.81 -0.38 14.95
C LEU A 47 5.12 0.02 16.26
N VAL A 48 5.91 0.48 17.23
CA VAL A 48 5.44 0.93 18.54
C VAL A 48 5.82 2.39 18.73
N ALA A 49 4.84 3.23 19.06
CA ALA A 49 5.04 4.61 19.44
C ALA A 49 4.98 4.75 20.97
N THR A 50 5.99 5.39 21.55
CA THR A 50 6.08 5.60 23.01
C THR A 50 6.34 7.07 23.32
N ALA A 51 5.72 7.59 24.38
CA ALA A 51 5.97 8.93 24.89
C ALA A 51 5.99 8.92 26.43
N PRO A 52 6.73 9.83 27.10
CA PRO A 52 6.77 9.91 28.55
C PRO A 52 5.39 10.14 29.16
N GLY A 53 5.03 9.35 30.18
CA GLY A 53 3.74 9.49 30.86
C GLY A 53 2.51 9.09 30.04
N ARG A 54 2.70 8.44 28.89
CA ARG A 54 1.62 7.88 28.05
C ARG A 54 1.85 6.40 27.82
N ASP A 55 0.76 5.67 27.70
CA ASP A 55 0.82 4.27 27.30
C ASP A 55 1.42 4.13 25.90
N ALA A 56 2.13 3.03 25.68
CA ALA A 56 2.65 2.70 24.37
C ALA A 56 1.48 2.47 23.41
N VAL A 57 1.55 3.09 22.23
CA VAL A 57 0.57 2.91 21.16
C VAL A 57 1.20 2.01 20.12
N THR A 58 0.65 0.80 19.97
CA THR A 58 0.90 -0.01 18.78
C THR A 58 0.38 0.73 17.56
N LEU A 59 1.28 1.06 16.64
CA LEU A 59 0.90 1.57 15.34
C LEU A 59 0.54 0.36 14.49
N THR A 60 -0.73 -0.02 14.54
CA THR A 60 -1.30 -0.84 13.48
C THR A 60 -1.27 0.02 12.23
N LEU A 61 -0.27 -0.21 11.38
CA LEU A 61 -0.35 0.27 10.01
C LEU A 61 -1.69 -0.22 9.49
N PRO A 62 -2.57 0.64 8.94
CA PRO A 62 -3.69 0.12 8.20
C PRO A 62 -3.10 -0.89 7.24
N SER A 63 -3.66 -2.10 7.18
CA SER A 63 -3.31 -3.04 6.14
C SER A 63 -3.77 -2.40 4.83
N SER A 64 -2.99 -1.44 4.31
CA SER A 64 -2.81 -1.30 2.89
C SER A 64 -2.23 -2.64 2.50
N ALA A 65 -3.10 -3.58 2.10
CA ALA A 65 -2.69 -4.64 1.22
C ALA A 65 -1.78 -3.95 0.20
N ALA A 66 -0.48 -4.25 0.29
CA ALA A 66 0.54 -3.46 -0.38
C ALA A 66 0.12 -3.45 -1.83
N ALA A 67 -0.37 -2.31 -2.32
CA ALA A 67 -0.67 -2.14 -3.72
C ALA A 67 0.61 -2.52 -4.46
N SER A 68 0.63 -3.71 -5.05
CA SER A 68 1.67 -4.19 -5.92
C SER A 68 1.73 -3.16 -7.01
N SER A 69 2.80 -2.39 -6.93
CA SER A 69 3.11 -1.44 -7.97
C SER A 69 3.82 -2.19 -9.05
N ASP A 70 3.45 -1.90 -10.29
CA ASP A 70 4.05 -2.48 -11.49
C ASP A 70 5.52 -2.03 -11.71
N GLY A 71 6.20 -1.53 -10.67
CA GLY A 71 7.50 -0.89 -10.74
C GLY A 71 7.47 0.56 -11.21
N THR A 72 6.32 1.08 -11.66
CA THR A 72 6.14 2.44 -12.21
C THR A 72 5.38 3.36 -11.24
N GLY A 73 5.09 2.89 -10.03
CA GLY A 73 4.29 3.61 -9.03
C GLY A 73 2.78 3.58 -9.30
N ARG A 74 2.31 2.73 -10.21
CA ARG A 74 0.88 2.46 -10.42
C ARG A 74 0.39 1.44 -9.42
N VAL A 75 -0.91 1.29 -9.24
CA VAL A 75 -1.52 0.37 -8.28
C VAL A 75 -2.30 -0.70 -9.03
N MET A 76 -1.93 -1.96 -8.82
CA MET A 76 -2.66 -3.11 -9.36
C MET A 76 -3.78 -3.53 -8.40
N ARG A 77 -4.97 -3.79 -8.95
CA ARG A 77 -6.16 -4.23 -8.21
C ARG A 77 -6.90 -5.29 -9.01
N VAL A 78 -7.57 -6.20 -8.33
CA VAL A 78 -8.55 -7.12 -8.93
C VAL A 78 -9.95 -6.60 -8.65
N VAL A 79 -10.71 -6.37 -9.71
CA VAL A 79 -12.13 -6.01 -9.66
C VAL A 79 -12.93 -7.27 -9.95
N SER A 80 -13.90 -7.57 -9.09
CA SER A 80 -14.78 -8.73 -9.25
C SER A 80 -16.20 -8.40 -8.79
N ILE A 81 -17.18 -9.15 -9.28
CA ILE A 81 -18.56 -9.07 -8.81
C ILE A 81 -18.80 -10.25 -7.87
N VAL A 82 -19.26 -9.95 -6.66
CA VAL A 82 -19.55 -10.95 -5.62
C VAL A 82 -21.06 -11.02 -5.37
N GLY A 83 -21.50 -12.06 -4.63
CA GLY A 83 -22.91 -12.24 -4.26
C GLY A 83 -23.81 -12.77 -5.39
N SER A 84 -23.23 -13.14 -6.54
CA SER A 84 -23.92 -13.79 -7.67
C SER A 84 -25.21 -13.06 -8.13
N PRO A 85 -25.15 -11.75 -8.45
CA PRO A 85 -26.30 -11.04 -9.00
C PRO A 85 -26.80 -11.71 -10.28
N SER A 86 -28.11 -11.74 -10.47
CA SER A 86 -28.78 -12.30 -11.66
C SER A 86 -29.21 -11.23 -12.67
N SER A 87 -29.18 -9.95 -12.30
CA SER A 87 -29.50 -8.83 -13.19
C SER A 87 -28.76 -7.55 -12.79
N GLY A 88 -28.88 -6.51 -13.61
CA GLY A 88 -28.41 -5.17 -13.28
C GLY A 88 -27.06 -4.82 -13.87
N THR A 89 -26.64 -3.61 -13.56
CA THR A 89 -25.38 -3.01 -14.00
C THR A 89 -24.59 -2.56 -12.79
N TRP A 90 -23.34 -2.18 -13.03
CA TRP A 90 -22.44 -1.67 -12.01
C TRP A 90 -21.58 -0.54 -12.60
N GLY A 91 -20.95 0.23 -11.73
CA GLY A 91 -20.04 1.30 -12.07
C GLY A 91 -18.73 1.21 -11.29
N LEU A 92 -17.76 2.00 -11.71
CA LEU A 92 -16.54 2.23 -10.95
C LEU A 92 -16.53 3.69 -10.49
N LEU A 93 -15.82 3.96 -9.40
CA LEU A 93 -15.48 5.30 -8.99
C LEU A 93 -13.96 5.37 -8.89
N TYR A 94 -13.37 6.40 -9.48
CA TYR A 94 -11.96 6.67 -9.31
C TYR A 94 -11.80 8.02 -8.61
N ARG A 95 -11.11 8.03 -7.47
CA ARG A 95 -10.94 9.22 -6.62
C ARG A 95 -12.28 9.88 -6.24
N GLY A 96 -13.31 9.05 -6.03
CA GLY A 96 -14.66 9.50 -5.68
C GLY A 96 -15.51 10.01 -6.85
N VAL A 97 -15.01 9.99 -8.09
CA VAL A 97 -15.78 10.37 -9.28
C VAL A 97 -16.35 9.12 -9.95
N PRO A 98 -17.68 9.00 -10.13
CA PRO A 98 -18.30 7.82 -10.73
C PRO A 98 -18.16 7.78 -12.24
N THR A 99 -17.94 6.58 -12.79
CA THR A 99 -17.89 6.34 -14.23
C THR A 99 -19.26 6.57 -14.83
N ILE A 100 -19.32 7.38 -15.88
CA ILE A 100 -20.58 7.65 -16.61
C ILE A 100 -21.11 6.39 -17.29
N ASN A 101 -20.23 5.44 -17.59
CA ASN A 101 -20.60 4.18 -18.23
C ASN A 101 -21.08 3.17 -17.18
N THR A 102 -22.29 2.67 -17.38
CA THR A 102 -22.78 1.49 -16.68
C THR A 102 -22.26 0.24 -17.38
N LEU A 103 -21.73 -0.69 -16.61
CA LEU A 103 -21.13 -1.94 -17.08
C LEU A 103 -22.11 -3.08 -16.84
N ASP A 104 -22.27 -3.96 -17.83
CA ASP A 104 -23.09 -5.16 -17.70
C ASP A 104 -22.45 -6.14 -16.71
N ARG A 105 -23.24 -6.71 -15.79
CA ARG A 105 -22.71 -7.62 -14.77
C ARG A 105 -22.07 -8.90 -15.33
N ALA A 106 -22.51 -9.38 -16.50
CA ALA A 106 -22.18 -10.71 -17.00
C ALA A 106 -21.22 -10.65 -18.19
N ASN A 107 -21.23 -9.54 -18.93
CA ASN A 107 -20.51 -9.40 -20.20
C ASN A 107 -19.62 -8.17 -20.26
N ALA A 108 -19.42 -7.44 -19.15
CA ALA A 108 -18.46 -6.34 -19.13
C ALA A 108 -17.08 -6.83 -19.63
N THR A 109 -16.54 -6.12 -20.61
CA THR A 109 -15.24 -6.41 -21.21
C THR A 109 -14.16 -5.52 -20.62
N ALA A 110 -12.90 -5.96 -20.67
CA ALA A 110 -11.77 -5.14 -20.25
C ALA A 110 -11.73 -3.77 -20.97
N THR A 111 -12.06 -3.74 -22.26
CA THR A 111 -12.14 -2.51 -23.06
C THR A 111 -13.24 -1.56 -22.57
N GLN A 112 -14.40 -2.07 -22.17
CA GLN A 112 -15.47 -1.23 -21.62
C GLN A 112 -15.07 -0.62 -20.27
N ILE A 113 -14.39 -1.39 -19.42
CA ILE A 113 -13.85 -0.88 -18.16
C ILE A 113 -12.79 0.19 -18.41
N LEU A 114 -11.87 -0.04 -19.34
CA LEU A 114 -10.86 0.95 -19.73
C LEU A 114 -11.52 2.25 -20.22
N ASN A 115 -12.51 2.15 -21.12
CA ASN A 115 -13.24 3.32 -21.61
C ASN A 115 -14.01 4.05 -20.50
N ALA A 116 -14.56 3.31 -19.53
CA ALA A 116 -15.22 3.89 -18.36
C ALA A 116 -14.24 4.73 -17.52
N LEU A 117 -13.02 4.22 -17.29
CA LEU A 117 -11.97 4.93 -16.56
C LEU A 117 -11.46 6.17 -17.32
N LEU A 118 -11.29 6.07 -18.64
CA LEU A 118 -10.87 7.21 -19.48
C LEU A 118 -11.90 8.33 -19.55
N ALA A 119 -13.19 8.01 -19.42
CA ALA A 119 -14.26 9.00 -19.40
C ALA A 119 -14.31 9.84 -18.11
N LEU A 120 -13.59 9.45 -17.05
CA LEU A 120 -13.63 10.12 -15.74
C LEU A 120 -12.84 11.42 -15.67
N ASP A 121 -11.63 11.41 -16.22
CA ASP A 121 -10.73 12.56 -16.16
C ASP A 121 -9.96 12.69 -17.48
N PRO A 122 -10.17 13.79 -18.23
CA PRO A 122 -9.55 14.01 -19.54
C PRO A 122 -8.02 14.17 -19.48
N ARG A 123 -7.42 14.26 -18.27
CA ARG A 123 -5.97 14.32 -18.09
C ARG A 123 -5.29 12.97 -18.23
N TYR A 124 -6.04 11.87 -18.15
CA TYR A 124 -5.50 10.53 -18.33
C TYR A 124 -5.69 10.01 -19.75
N THR A 125 -4.74 9.20 -20.17
CA THR A 125 -4.71 8.55 -21.47
C THR A 125 -4.78 7.03 -21.32
N ALA A 126 -4.98 6.31 -22.43
CA ALA A 126 -4.95 4.85 -22.43
C ALA A 126 -3.60 4.27 -21.96
N LEU A 127 -2.53 5.08 -21.94
CA LEU A 127 -1.23 4.66 -21.43
C LEU A 127 -1.17 4.64 -19.90
N ASP A 128 -2.06 5.37 -19.21
CA ASP A 128 -2.08 5.49 -17.75
C ASP A 128 -2.78 4.32 -17.06
N PHE A 129 -3.61 3.60 -17.81
CA PHE A 129 -4.38 2.48 -17.32
C PHE A 129 -4.02 1.20 -18.06
N ASN A 130 -4.05 0.07 -17.35
CA ASN A 130 -4.05 -1.24 -17.97
C ASN A 130 -5.21 -2.04 -17.38
N VAL A 131 -6.04 -2.62 -18.23
CA VAL A 131 -7.17 -3.46 -17.82
C VAL A 131 -7.11 -4.75 -18.59
N ALA A 132 -7.05 -5.87 -17.87
CA ALA A 132 -7.03 -7.20 -18.45
C ALA A 132 -7.98 -8.13 -17.70
N GLY A 133 -8.55 -9.11 -18.40
CA GLY A 133 -9.44 -10.10 -17.81
C GLY A 133 -10.50 -10.60 -18.81
N PRO A 134 -11.17 -11.72 -18.51
CA PRO A 134 -12.25 -12.25 -19.32
C PRO A 134 -13.49 -11.35 -19.28
N ASN A 135 -14.43 -11.59 -20.20
CA ASN A 135 -15.75 -10.98 -20.16
C ASN A 135 -16.49 -11.46 -18.90
N GLY A 136 -17.12 -10.54 -18.17
CA GLY A 136 -17.78 -10.85 -16.89
C GLY A 136 -16.83 -10.94 -15.68
N GLY A 137 -15.52 -10.84 -15.90
CA GLY A 137 -14.52 -10.73 -14.86
C GLY A 137 -14.10 -12.07 -14.24
N PRO A 138 -13.21 -12.05 -13.23
CA PRO A 138 -12.60 -10.86 -12.61
C PRO A 138 -11.59 -10.14 -13.53
N TRP A 139 -11.35 -8.85 -13.29
CA TRP A 139 -10.42 -8.02 -14.07
C TRP A 139 -9.26 -7.54 -13.22
N THR A 140 -8.06 -7.63 -13.76
CA THR A 140 -6.87 -6.96 -13.23
C THR A 140 -6.80 -5.54 -13.79
N VAL A 141 -6.85 -4.55 -12.92
CA VAL A 141 -6.86 -3.12 -13.23
C VAL A 141 -5.63 -2.47 -12.61
N THR A 142 -4.76 -1.93 -13.45
CA THR A 142 -3.64 -1.07 -13.05
C THR A 142 -4.02 0.38 -13.29
N THR A 143 -3.98 1.21 -12.25
CA THR A 143 -4.25 2.65 -12.36
C THR A 143 -3.10 3.47 -11.79
N PRO A 144 -3.02 4.78 -12.08
CA PRO A 144 -2.20 5.68 -11.27
C PRO A 144 -2.60 5.64 -9.78
N PRO A 145 -1.79 6.22 -8.88
CA PRO A 145 -2.15 6.34 -7.47
C PRO A 145 -3.51 7.02 -7.27
N GLY A 146 -4.38 6.42 -6.47
CA GLY A 146 -5.74 6.92 -6.21
C GLY A 146 -6.63 5.85 -5.57
N SER A 147 -7.81 6.25 -5.10
CA SER A 147 -8.85 5.29 -4.72
C SER A 147 -9.54 4.76 -5.98
N LEU A 148 -9.80 3.47 -6.01
CA LEU A 148 -10.69 2.84 -6.98
C LEU A 148 -11.74 2.10 -6.16
N ASP A 149 -12.98 2.49 -6.34
CA ASP A 149 -14.13 1.97 -5.62
C ASP A 149 -15.15 1.42 -6.65
N GLY A 150 -16.01 0.50 -6.22
CA GLY A 150 -17.02 -0.11 -7.07
C GLY A 150 -18.42 0.27 -6.62
N ASP A 151 -19.28 0.64 -7.56
CA ASP A 151 -20.69 0.88 -7.31
C ASP A 151 -21.53 -0.28 -7.86
N GLY A 152 -22.00 -1.12 -6.96
CA GLY A 152 -22.91 -2.24 -7.24
C GLY A 152 -24.37 -1.95 -6.90
N THR A 153 -24.76 -0.70 -6.65
CA THR A 153 -26.12 -0.37 -6.16
C THR A 153 -27.24 -0.77 -7.14
N LEU A 154 -26.92 -0.87 -8.43
CA LEU A 154 -27.84 -1.31 -9.48
C LEU A 154 -27.80 -2.82 -9.76
N LEU A 155 -27.00 -3.59 -9.02
CA LEU A 155 -26.97 -5.05 -9.11
C LEU A 155 -28.22 -5.64 -8.45
N GLY A 156 -28.87 -6.58 -9.15
CA GLY A 156 -30.09 -7.22 -8.70
C GLY A 156 -29.96 -8.74 -8.56
N GLY A 157 -30.73 -9.30 -7.64
CA GLY A 157 -30.74 -10.74 -7.33
C GLY A 157 -29.49 -11.21 -6.58
N GLY A 158 -29.41 -12.52 -6.32
CA GLY A 158 -28.29 -13.11 -5.58
C GLY A 158 -28.32 -12.81 -4.07
N THR A 159 -27.20 -13.08 -3.39
CA THR A 159 -27.02 -12.82 -1.95
C THR A 159 -26.04 -11.66 -1.77
N ASN A 160 -26.56 -10.48 -1.41
CA ASN A 160 -25.79 -9.25 -1.22
C ASN A 160 -24.81 -8.96 -2.38
N PRO A 161 -25.33 -8.74 -3.60
CA PRO A 161 -24.47 -8.48 -4.75
C PRO A 161 -23.69 -7.17 -4.57
N ALA A 162 -22.40 -7.21 -4.87
CA ALA A 162 -21.53 -6.05 -4.74
C ALA A 162 -20.35 -6.14 -5.71
N VAL A 163 -19.71 -4.99 -5.95
CA VAL A 163 -18.41 -4.93 -6.62
C VAL A 163 -17.33 -5.01 -5.54
N SER A 164 -16.41 -5.96 -5.66
CA SER A 164 -15.28 -6.16 -4.76
C SER A 164 -13.98 -5.75 -5.44
N ILE A 165 -13.16 -4.98 -4.72
CA ILE A 165 -11.86 -4.52 -5.18
C ILE A 165 -10.82 -5.01 -4.20
N GLN A 166 -9.89 -5.82 -4.69
CA GLN A 166 -8.78 -6.38 -3.93
C GLN A 166 -7.48 -5.78 -4.42
N TYR A 167 -6.63 -5.32 -3.51
CA TYR A 167 -5.28 -4.89 -3.84
C TYR A 167 -4.40 -6.13 -3.91
N LEU A 168 -3.64 -6.25 -5.00
CA LEU A 168 -2.65 -7.32 -5.20
C LEU A 168 -1.33 -6.94 -4.58
#